data_AF-A0A836AAY3-F1
#
_entry.id   AF-A0A836AAY3-F1
#
_cell.length_a   1.000
_cell.length_b   1.000
_cell.length_c   1.000
_cell.angle_alpha   90.00
_cell.angle_beta   90.00
_cell.angle_gamma   90.00
#
_symmetry.space_group_name_H-M   'P 1'
#
loop_
_entity.id
_entity.type
_entity.pdbx_description
1 polymer ?
#
loop_
_entity_poly.entity_id
_entity_poly.type
_entity_poly.pdbx_seq_one_letter_code
_entity_poly.pdbx_strand_id
1 'polypeptide(L)' 'MMAADAEPLEIILNLPLLCEDKNVPYVFVRFKQALGRAGVSRPVITCSITIKEGSQRKQQIQSIQRSIERLLV' A
#
# COMPACT_ATOMS: atom_id res chain seq x y z
N MET A 1 -0.05 -0.40 0.51
CA MET A 1 1.04 0.62 0.51
C MET A 1 1.56 0.76 1.93
N MET A 2 2.86 1.01 2.08
CA MET A 2 3.54 1.08 3.37
C MET A 2 4.34 2.38 3.46
N ALA A 3 4.45 2.97 4.64
CA ALA A 3 5.26 4.17 4.87
C ALA A 3 6.68 3.80 5.27
N ALA A 4 7.68 4.45 4.68
CA ALA A 4 9.09 4.23 5.00
C ALA A 4 9.54 4.93 6.29
N ASP A 5 8.81 5.94 6.77
CA ASP A 5 9.09 6.72 7.99
C ASP A 5 8.34 6.20 9.23
N ALA A 6 8.02 4.90 9.22
CA ALA A 6 7.39 4.24 10.35
C ALA A 6 8.40 4.09 11.50
N GLU A 7 7.96 4.47 12.70
CA GLU A 7 8.74 4.37 13.92
C GLU A 7 7.89 3.68 14.98
N PRO A 8 8.30 2.51 15.49
CA PRO A 8 9.41 1.66 15.02
C PRO A 8 9.14 0.96 13.68
N LEU A 9 10.20 0.71 12.90
CA LEU A 9 10.10 0.07 11.58
C LEU A 9 9.74 -1.43 11.69
N GLU A 10 10.07 -2.08 12.80
CA GLU A 10 9.83 -3.53 12.97
C GLU A 10 8.35 -3.91 12.84
N ILE A 11 7.44 -2.97 13.10
CA ILE A 11 5.99 -3.19 13.02
C ILE A 11 5.55 -3.52 11.57
N ILE A 12 6.31 -3.04 10.57
CA ILE A 12 5.95 -3.22 9.15
C ILE A 12 6.64 -4.44 8.52
N LEU A 13 7.72 -4.97 9.11
CA LEU A 13 8.56 -6.00 8.47
C LEU A 13 7.83 -7.31 8.17
N ASN A 14 6.75 -7.63 8.89
CA ASN A 14 5.95 -8.82 8.61
C ASN A 14 5.03 -8.68 7.39
N LEU A 15 4.68 -7.46 6.97
CA LEU A 15 3.75 -7.24 5.86
C LEU A 15 4.36 -7.58 4.50
N PRO A 16 5.60 -7.15 4.14
CA PRO A 16 6.21 -7.53 2.88
C PRO A 16 6.31 -9.04 2.68
N LEU A 17 6.73 -9.78 3.72
CA LEU A 17 6.81 -11.24 3.69
C LEU A 17 5.45 -11.88 3.38
N LEU A 18 4.39 -11.44 4.07
CA LEU A 18 3.04 -11.93 3.81
C LEU A 18 2.53 -11.55 2.40
N CYS A 19 2.88 -10.36 1.93
CA CYS A 19 2.53 -9.91 0.58
C CYS A 19 3.24 -10.74 -0.49
N GLU A 20 4.50 -11.14 -0.26
CA GLU A 20 5.26 -12.00 -1.15
C GLU A 20 4.65 -13.42 -1.21
N ASP A 21 4.36 -14.03 -0.06
CA ASP A 21 3.69 -15.34 0.01
C ASP A 21 2.33 -15.36 -0.71
N LYS A 22 1.59 -14.25 -0.64
CA LYS A 22 0.26 -14.12 -1.25
C LYS A 22 0.29 -13.52 -2.66
N ASN A 23 1.47 -13.22 -3.22
CA ASN A 23 1.63 -12.53 -4.50
C ASN A 23 0.80 -11.23 -4.61
N VAL A 24 0.73 -10.47 -3.51
CA VAL A 24 0.02 -9.18 -3.46
C VAL A 24 1.03 -8.05 -3.69
N PRO A 25 0.82 -7.18 -4.69
CA PRO A 25 1.72 -6.09 -4.95
C PRO A 25 1.68 -5.04 -3.83
N TYR A 26 2.86 -4.58 -3.43
CA TYR A 26 3.04 -3.56 -2.41
C TYR A 26 4.00 -2.47 -2.90
N VAL A 27 3.92 -1.30 -2.26
CA VAL A 27 4.77 -0.14 -2.57
C VAL A 27 5.04 0.65 -1.31
N PHE A 28 6.26 1.19 -1.20
CA PHE A 28 6.66 2.09 -0.14
C PHE A 28 6.49 3.55 -0.55
N VAL A 29 5.92 4.36 0.34
CA VAL A 29 5.77 5.81 0.20
C VAL A 29 6.69 6.47 1.22
N ARG A 30 7.32 7.60 0.85
CA ARG A 30 8.33 8.26 1.71
C ARG A 30 7.80 8.73 3.06
N PHE A 31 6.52 9.15 3.15
CA PHE A 31 5.98 9.80 4.35
C PHE A 31 4.61 9.25 4.77
N LYS A 32 4.44 8.87 6.04
CA LYS A 32 3.18 8.44 6.67
C LYS A 32 2.13 9.54 6.73
N GLN A 33 2.56 10.80 6.76
CA GLN A 33 1.66 11.95 6.67
C GLN A 33 0.97 12.04 5.30
N ALA A 34 1.67 11.69 4.22
CA ALA A 34 1.08 11.74 2.87
C ALA A 34 -0.05 10.72 2.73
N LEU A 35 0.12 9.52 3.31
CA LEU A 35 -0.93 8.50 3.38
C LEU A 35 -2.10 8.96 4.27
N GLY A 36 -1.82 9.60 5.40
CA GLY A 36 -2.87 10.14 6.29
C GLY A 36 -3.76 11.16 5.60
N ARG A 37 -3.19 12.13 4.87
CA ARG A 37 -3.96 13.19 4.16
C ARG A 37 -5.04 12.65 3.22
N ALA A 38 -4.92 11.42 2.73
CA ALA A 38 -5.90 10.81 1.84
C ALA A 38 -7.26 10.52 2.51
N GLY A 39 -7.37 10.56 3.85
CA GLY A 39 -8.66 10.36 4.51
C GLY A 39 -8.68 10.40 6.03
N VAL A 40 -7.56 10.68 6.70
CA VAL A 40 -7.45 10.65 8.17
C VAL A 40 -6.53 11.78 8.66
N SER A 41 -6.93 12.53 9.70
CA SER A 41 -6.08 13.59 10.28
C SER A 41 -4.81 13.08 11.00
N ARG A 42 -4.66 11.77 11.19
CA ARG A 42 -3.50 11.15 11.84
C ARG A 42 -2.58 10.47 10.82
N PRO A 43 -1.27 10.38 11.11
CA PRO A 43 -0.32 9.64 10.28
C PRO A 43 -0.76 8.18 10.11
N VAL A 44 -0.63 7.67 8.89
CA VAL A 44 -0.99 6.29 8.54
C VAL A 44 0.26 5.57 8.05
N ILE A 45 0.62 4.48 8.74
CA ILE A 45 1.80 3.69 8.42
C ILE A 45 1.56 2.67 7.30
N THR A 46 0.35 2.10 7.21
CA THR A 46 0.02 1.05 6.25
C THR A 46 -1.42 1.24 5.76
N CYS A 47 -1.64 1.02 4.48
CA CYS A 47 -2.99 0.97 3.92
C CYS A 47 -3.15 -0.20 2.95
N SER A 48 -4.36 -0.78 2.96
CA SER A 48 -4.77 -1.85 2.06
C SER A 48 -5.92 -1.33 1.20
N ILE A 49 -5.89 -1.67 -0.08
CA ILE A 49 -6.98 -1.40 -1.02
C ILE A 49 -7.64 -2.74 -1.29
N THR A 50 -8.89 -2.88 -0.85
CA THR A 50 -9.69 -4.07 -1.13
C THR A 50 -10.50 -3.87 -2.40
N ILE A 51 -10.65 -4.94 -3.18
CA ILE A 51 -11.45 -4.93 -4.41
C ILE A 51 -12.80 -5.53 -4.05
N LYS A 52 -13.87 -4.75 -4.25
CA LYS A 52 -15.25 -5.23 -4.16
C LYS A 52 -15.85 -5.37 -5.55
N GLU A 53 -16.59 -6.45 -5.78
CA GLU A 53 -17.34 -6.64 -7.02
C GLU A 53 -18.38 -5.51 -7.20
N GLY A 54 -18.45 -4.94 -8.40
CA GLY A 54 -19.29 -3.78 -8.73
C GLY A 54 -18.66 -2.40 -8.43
N SER A 55 -17.41 -2.32 -7.97
CA SER A 55 -16.75 -1.03 -7.74
C SER A 55 -16.38 -0.31 -9.05
N GLN A 56 -16.82 0.94 -9.21
CA GLN A 56 -16.46 1.78 -10.37
C GLN A 56 -14.95 2.06 -10.47
N ARG A 57 -14.21 1.90 -9.37
CA ARG A 57 -12.76 2.18 -9.28
C ARG A 57 -11.87 0.99 -9.65
N LYS A 58 -12.46 -0.16 -10.03
CA LYS A 58 -11.72 -1.38 -10.36
C LYS A 58 -10.68 -1.17 -11.46
N GLN A 59 -11.03 -0.44 -12.52
CA GLN A 59 -10.10 -0.15 -13.62
C GLN A 59 -8.91 0.72 -13.17
N GLN A 60 -9.15 1.74 -12.34
CA GLN A 60 -8.08 2.57 -11.79
C GLN A 60 -7.14 1.76 -10.90
N ILE A 61 -7.68 0.91 -10.03
CA ILE A 61 -6.89 0.05 -9.14
C ILE A 61 -6.00 -0.89 -9.96
N GLN A 62 -6.55 -1.52 -11.02
CA GLN A 62 -5.78 -2.41 -11.90
C GLN A 62 -4.67 -1.69 -12.70
N SER A 63 -4.88 -0.41 -13.06
CA SER A 63 -3.86 0.40 -13.72
C SER A 63 -2.69 0.71 -12.77
N ILE A 64 -3.02 1.08 -11.53
CA ILE A 64 -2.03 1.33 -10.48
C ILE A 64 -1.27 0.04 -10.13
N GLN A 65 -1.98 -1.08 -10.00
CA GLN A 65 -1.39 -2.38 -9.73
C GLN A 65 -0.32 -2.74 -10.78
N ARG A 66 -0.66 -2.62 -12.06
CA ARG A 66 0.29 -2.86 -13.18
C ARG A 66 1.48 -1.90 -13.18
N SER A 67 1.32 -0.70 -12.65
CA SER A 67 2.42 0.27 -12.54
C SER A 67 3.37 -0.11 -11.41
N ILE A 68 2.84 -0.62 -10.29
CA ILE A 68 3.62 -1.10 -9.14
C ILE A 68 4.38 -2.38 -9.49
N GLU A 69 3.75 -3.33 -10.19
CA GLU A 69 4.40 -4.57 -10.64
C GLU A 69 5.65 -4.30 -11.49
N ARG A 70 5.66 -3.22 -12.30
CA ARG A 70 6.84 -2.82 -13.08
C ARG A 70 7.99 -2.25 -12.25
N LEU A 71 7.71 -1.74 -11.05
CA LEU A 71 8.73 -1.19 -10.15
C LEU A 71 9.44 -2.28 -9.33
N LEU A 72 8.89 -3.50 -9.32
CA LEU A 72 9.40 -4.66 -8.61
C LEU A 72 10.26 -5.58 -9.50
N VAL A 73 10.49 -5.18 -10.78
CA VAL A 73 11.39 -5.85 -11.73
C VAL A 73 12.71 -5.10 -11.83
#